data_AF-A0A3R9IHG2-F1
#
_entry.id   AF-A0A3R9IHG2-F1
#
_cell.length_a   1.000
_cell.length_b   1.000
_cell.length_c   1.000
_cell.angle_alpha   90.00
_cell.angle_beta   90.00
_cell.angle_gamma   90.00
#
_symmetry.space_group_name_H-M   'P 1'
#
loop_
_entity.id
_entity.type
_entity.pdbx_description
1 polymer ?
#
loop_
_entity_poly.entity_id
_entity_poly.type
_entity_poly.pdbx_seq_one_letter_code
_entity_poly.pdbx_strand_id
1 'polypeptide(L)'
;MLHTPDAAEITQTGRAMEAAELMKITSHELLEMGIVDKVISEAGLSSKELQARVKNELHAELDRLQGLALEQLLEERYQRFGKY
;
A
#
# COMPACT_ATOMS: atom_id res chain seq x y z
N MET A 1 23.58 -6.74 43.01
CA MET A 1 22.75 -5.60 42.58
C MET A 1 22.17 -5.96 41.23
N LEU A 2 20.88 -6.32 41.20
CA LEU A 2 20.14 -6.53 39.95
C LEU A 2 20.01 -5.16 39.30
N HIS A 3 20.67 -4.94 38.17
CA HIS A 3 20.36 -3.83 37.29
C HIS A 3 19.04 -4.18 36.60
N THR A 4 17.93 -3.88 37.24
CA THR A 4 16.64 -3.83 36.56
C THR A 4 16.66 -2.59 35.67
N PRO A 5 16.55 -2.72 34.34
CA PRO A 5 16.42 -1.57 33.47
C PRO A 5 15.17 -0.76 33.87
N ASP A 6 15.29 0.55 33.74
CA ASP A 6 14.30 1.53 34.14
C ASP A 6 12.98 1.32 33.39
N ALA A 7 11.85 1.53 34.08
CA ALA A 7 10.50 1.27 33.58
C ALA A 7 10.06 2.24 32.44
N ALA A 8 10.98 3.10 31.95
CA ALA A 8 10.76 4.02 30.84
C ALA A 8 11.29 3.51 29.48
N GLU A 9 12.02 2.39 29.43
CA GLU A 9 12.83 2.02 28.25
C GLU A 9 12.10 1.14 27.21
N ILE A 10 10.83 0.78 27.43
CA ILE A 10 10.00 0.10 26.42
C ILE A 10 8.65 0.80 26.35
N THR A 11 8.63 1.99 25.77
CA THR A 11 7.37 2.66 25.42
C THR A 11 6.66 1.85 24.34
N GLN A 12 5.35 1.63 24.47
CA GLN A 12 4.50 0.88 23.55
C GLN A 12 4.66 1.27 22.06
N THR A 13 5.12 2.49 21.80
CA THR A 13 5.52 3.02 20.49
C THR A 13 6.63 2.20 19.80
N GLY A 14 7.66 1.74 20.53
CA GLY A 14 8.73 0.92 19.94
C GLY A 14 8.21 -0.41 19.40
N ARG A 15 7.40 -1.11 20.21
CA ARG A 15 6.76 -2.37 19.83
C ARG A 15 5.75 -2.21 18.69
N ALA A 16 5.09 -1.05 18.59
CA ALA A 16 4.18 -0.75 17.50
C ALA A 16 4.90 -0.56 16.17
N MET A 17 6.07 0.11 16.17
CA MET A 17 6.88 0.25 14.95
C MET A 17 7.45 -1.10 14.49
N GLU A 18 8.00 -1.89 15.43
CA GLU A 18 8.48 -3.25 15.12
C GLU A 18 7.36 -4.13 14.53
N ALA A 19 6.14 -4.04 15.08
CA ALA A 19 4.99 -4.76 14.54
C ALA A 19 4.61 -4.26 13.14
N ALA A 20 4.62 -2.95 12.90
CA ALA A 20 4.31 -2.37 11.59
C ALA A 20 5.32 -2.80 10.51
N GLU A 21 6.62 -2.81 10.86
CA GLU A 21 7.69 -3.31 9.98
C GLU A 21 7.54 -4.80 9.69
N LEU A 22 7.21 -5.62 10.70
CA LEU A 22 6.99 -7.05 10.50
C LEU A 22 5.75 -7.34 9.63
N MET A 23 4.69 -6.56 9.79
CA MET A 23 3.43 -6.73 9.07
C MET A 23 3.46 -6.19 7.63
N LYS A 24 4.51 -5.47 7.25
CA LYS A 24 4.71 -4.94 5.89
C LYS A 24 3.53 -4.12 5.36
N ILE A 25 3.06 -3.19 6.18
CA ILE A 25 1.81 -2.44 5.92
C ILE A 25 2.01 -1.16 5.10
N THR A 26 3.23 -0.83 4.68
CA THR A 26 3.48 0.39 3.92
C THR A 26 3.08 0.24 2.45
N SER A 27 2.78 1.35 1.79
CA SER A 27 2.37 1.36 0.38
C SER A 27 3.43 0.75 -0.56
N HIS A 28 4.72 0.96 -0.27
CA HIS A 28 5.83 0.41 -1.06
C HIS A 28 5.93 -1.10 -0.89
N GLU A 29 5.79 -1.61 0.33
CA GLU A 29 5.81 -3.06 0.57
C GLU A 29 4.61 -3.76 -0.09
N LEU A 30 3.42 -3.18 0.00
CA LEU A 30 2.23 -3.71 -0.68
C LEU A 30 2.41 -3.75 -2.21
N LEU A 31 3.14 -2.79 -2.77
CA LEU A 31 3.48 -2.78 -4.20
C LEU A 31 4.49 -3.89 -4.53
N GLU A 32 5.56 -4.03 -3.75
CA GLU A 32 6.57 -5.08 -3.93
C GLU A 32 5.98 -6.49 -3.80
N MET A 33 5.00 -6.67 -2.91
CA MET A 33 4.27 -7.92 -2.73
C MET A 33 3.22 -8.20 -3.82
N GLY A 34 2.97 -7.25 -4.73
CA GLY A 34 1.99 -7.36 -5.80
C GLY A 34 0.53 -7.28 -5.33
N ILE A 35 0.28 -6.78 -4.12
CA ILE A 35 -1.08 -6.62 -3.56
C ILE A 35 -1.77 -5.42 -4.23
N VAL A 36 -1.05 -4.31 -4.40
CA VAL A 36 -1.51 -3.11 -5.10
C VAL A 36 -0.75 -2.92 -6.41
N ASP A 37 -1.38 -2.27 -7.38
CA ASP A 37 -0.79 -2.09 -8.73
C ASP A 37 0.07 -0.83 -8.84
N LYS A 38 -0.20 0.17 -7.99
CA LYS A 38 0.45 1.48 -8.04
C LYS A 38 0.41 2.19 -6.69
N VAL A 39 1.47 2.93 -6.39
CA VAL A 39 1.53 3.91 -5.29
C VAL A 39 1.43 5.32 -5.88
N ILE A 40 0.48 6.12 -5.37
CA ILE A 40 0.33 7.52 -5.78
C ILE A 40 1.09 8.38 -4.77
N SER A 41 2.19 8.99 -5.20
CA SER A 41 2.99 9.85 -4.33
C SER A 41 2.31 11.19 -4.08
N GLU A 42 2.23 11.56 -2.80
CA GLU A 42 1.76 12.86 -2.31
C GLU A 42 2.89 13.87 -2.07
N ALA A 43 4.16 13.43 -2.18
CA ALA A 43 5.32 14.25 -1.83
C ALA A 43 5.37 15.53 -2.68
N GLY A 44 5.40 16.68 -2.01
CA GLY A 44 5.47 17.99 -2.65
C GLY A 44 4.18 18.45 -3.33
N LEU A 45 3.06 17.74 -3.16
CA LEU A 45 1.77 18.13 -3.72
C LEU A 45 0.90 18.82 -2.67
N SER A 46 0.22 19.89 -3.08
CA SER A 46 -0.94 20.40 -2.35
C SER A 46 -2.09 19.38 -2.42
N SER A 47 -3.06 19.51 -1.50
CA SER A 47 -4.25 18.65 -1.51
C SER A 47 -5.00 18.71 -2.85
N LYS A 48 -5.05 19.88 -3.51
CA LYS A 48 -5.70 20.04 -4.82
C LYS A 48 -4.96 19.30 -5.93
N GLU A 49 -3.62 19.36 -5.92
CA GLU A 49 -2.80 18.64 -6.90
C GLU A 49 -2.87 17.13 -6.69
N LEU A 50 -2.85 16.68 -5.43
CA LEU A 50 -3.04 15.27 -5.09
C LEU A 50 -4.41 14.76 -5.59
N GLN A 51 -5.49 15.51 -5.35
CA GLN A 51 -6.83 15.16 -5.86
C GLN A 51 -6.86 15.06 -7.38
N ALA A 52 -6.24 16.02 -8.08
CA ALA A 52 -6.14 15.98 -9.54
C ALA A 52 -5.33 14.76 -10.02
N ARG A 53 -4.24 14.44 -9.34
CA ARG A 53 -3.41 13.26 -9.64
C ARG A 53 -4.19 11.97 -9.45
N VAL A 54 -4.88 11.80 -8.31
CA VAL A 54 -5.74 10.64 -8.06
C VAL A 54 -6.82 10.51 -9.12
N LYS A 55 -7.49 11.60 -9.48
CA LYS A 55 -8.50 11.60 -10.54
C LYS A 55 -7.92 11.11 -11.88
N ASN A 56 -6.74 11.60 -12.27
CA ASN A 56 -6.10 11.21 -13.53
C ASN A 56 -5.68 9.74 -13.54
N GLU A 57 -5.12 9.24 -12.43
CA GLU A 57 -4.75 7.83 -12.30
C GLU A 57 -5.97 6.91 -12.37
N LEU A 58 -7.09 7.30 -11.75
CA LEU A 58 -8.34 6.55 -11.84
C LEU A 58 -8.89 6.52 -13.27
N HIS A 59 -8.89 7.65 -13.99
CA HIS A 59 -9.32 7.69 -15.39
C HIS A 59 -8.42 6.82 -16.27
N ALA A 60 -7.11 6.94 -16.14
CA ALA A 60 -6.16 6.13 -16.93
C ALA A 60 -6.36 4.62 -16.70
N GLU A 61 -6.58 4.20 -15.46
CA GLU A 61 -6.80 2.79 -15.14
C GLU A 61 -8.16 2.29 -15.66
N LEU A 62 -9.21 3.10 -15.54
CA LEU A 62 -10.52 2.77 -16.10
C LEU A 62 -10.47 2.66 -17.63
N ASP A 63 -9.82 3.60 -18.31
CA ASP A 63 -9.67 3.59 -19.77
C ASP A 63 -8.92 2.33 -20.23
N ARG A 64 -7.85 1.96 -19.50
CA ARG A 64 -7.10 0.72 -19.75
C ARG A 64 -8.00 -0.51 -19.60
N LEU A 65 -8.72 -0.62 -18.48
CA LEU A 65 -9.57 -1.77 -18.16
C LEU A 65 -10.75 -1.90 -19.12
N GLN A 66 -11.35 -0.77 -19.52
CA GLN A 66 -12.45 -0.75 -20.49
C GLN A 66 -12.02 -1.19 -21.90
N GLY A 67 -10.73 -1.06 -22.22
CA GLY A 67 -10.15 -1.56 -23.47
C GLY A 67 -9.96 -3.08 -23.52
N LEU A 68 -10.12 -3.79 -22.40
CA LEU A 68 -9.94 -5.25 -22.33
C LEU A 68 -11.25 -5.99 -22.62
N ALA A 69 -11.12 -7.18 -23.22
CA ALA A 69 -12.24 -8.10 -23.36
C ALA A 69 -12.73 -8.58 -21.99
N LEU A 70 -14.03 -8.89 -21.88
CA LEU A 70 -14.63 -9.34 -20.62
C LEU A 70 -13.95 -10.60 -20.07
N GLU A 71 -13.66 -11.56 -20.94
CA GLU A 71 -13.00 -12.81 -20.59
C GLU A 71 -11.60 -12.56 -20.02
N GLN A 72 -10.87 -11.60 -20.61
CA GLN A 72 -9.56 -11.20 -20.11
C GLN A 72 -9.66 -10.51 -18.74
N LEU A 73 -10.64 -9.63 -18.53
CA LEU A 73 -10.86 -8.99 -17.23
C LEU A 73 -11.17 -9.99 -16.11
N LEU A 74 -11.95 -11.02 -16.43
CA LEU A 74 -12.29 -12.09 -15.48
C LEU A 74 -11.07 -12.96 -15.16
N GLU A 75 -10.30 -13.33 -16.18
CA GLU A 75 -9.08 -14.13 -15.99
C GLU A 75 -8.03 -13.36 -15.19
N GLU A 76 -7.73 -12.11 -15.53
CA GLU A 76 -6.79 -11.26 -14.79
C GLU A 76 -7.21 -11.09 -13.33
N ARG A 77 -8.51 -10.91 -13.07
CA ARG A 77 -9.04 -10.85 -11.70
C ARG A 77 -8.86 -12.17 -10.97
N TYR A 78 -9.16 -13.30 -11.61
CA TYR A 78 -8.98 -14.62 -11.01
C TYR A 78 -7.51 -14.88 -10.69
N GLN A 79 -6.59 -14.60 -11.61
CA GLN A 79 -5.15 -14.79 -11.40
C GLN A 79 -4.61 -13.91 -10.27
N ARG A 80 -5.12 -12.68 -10.13
CA ARG A 80 -4.72 -11.77 -9.04
C ARG A 80 -5.08 -12.31 -7.66
N PHE A 81 -6.29 -12.87 -7.51
CA PHE A 81 -6.79 -13.31 -6.20
C PHE A 81 -6.68 -14.82 -5.95
N GLY A 82 -6.47 -15.63 -6.98
CA GLY A 82 -6.31 -17.09 -6.88
C GLY A 82 -4.88 -17.52 -6.56
N LYS A 83 -3.93 -16.58 -6.54
CA LYS A 83 -2.51 -16.82 -6.19
C LYS A 83 -2.23 -16.73 -4.68
N TYR A 84 -3.23 -16.37 -3.88
CA TYR A 84 -3.14 -16.19 -2.42
C TYR A 84 -4.22 -16.99 -1.68
#